data_AF-A0A6L2PTM3-F1
#
_entry.id   AF-A0A6L2PTM3-F1
#
_cell.length_a   1.000
_cell.length_b   1.000
_cell.length_c   1.000
_cell.angle_alpha   90.00
_cell.angle_beta   90.00
_cell.angle_gamma   90.00
#
_symmetry.space_group_name_H-M   'P 1'
#
loop_
_entity.id
_entity.type
_entity.pdbx_description
1 polymer ?
#
loop_
_entity_poly.entity_id
_entity_poly.type
_entity_poly.pdbx_seq_one_letter_code
_entity_poly.pdbx_strand_id
1 'polypeptide(L)'
;MEEFQSATALHHKKTVQDASGAQQPTLFSSLWSVLFVTSSALIGLAAFRNTLTWHLQRFWGASGDFWQAQWDRLLDVTGEDLFTLWVYGTTILTLAVYWIIGGMYTIMDITNKPAALRRYKIQPGTNEPVDPKRLMKARWVLFNQTVVTIPLAHSSYQMMMWRGSPPLRELPAFHWALVELAVNIIMVEIGFYYAHRLLHNAYLYRFIHKRHHEWTAPIAVTAAYCHPVEHIFANVLPLFLGPLIMGSHVATVWVWLSLAILITLNDHSGYHLPFLPSPEPHDFHHLKFNQCFGVVGLLDAIHGTDVMFRNSKSYTRHMLMLTLKPPREAFPDENKRKTKCIKSEAFTTAKSCCGYLPQYMLSNTECAESATAPASSNGGSDSLQNVGQNRLTHHERRLHTVKVACFEFILPVVNVVCYRCKVISLQCVHRARVSALVWPFLRHQTTKSGQIYNKYFHFPVQ
;
A
#
# COMPACT_ATOMS: atom_id res chain seq x y z
N MET A 1 59.03 19.09 62.73
CA MET A 1 58.85 18.10 61.64
C MET A 1 58.45 16.70 62.14
N GLU A 2 57.98 16.55 63.39
CA GLU A 2 57.40 15.27 63.88
C GLU A 2 55.88 15.33 64.13
N GLU A 3 55.28 16.51 64.32
CA GLU A 3 53.81 16.63 64.47
C GLU A 3 53.03 16.49 63.14
N PHE A 4 53.67 16.73 61.99
CA PHE A 4 53.00 16.64 60.69
C PHE A 4 52.93 15.21 60.12
N GLN A 5 53.67 14.24 60.69
CA GLN A 5 53.58 12.83 60.32
C GLN A 5 52.50 12.08 61.11
N SER A 6 52.11 12.58 62.29
CA SER A 6 51.08 11.96 63.14
C SER A 6 49.65 12.18 62.59
N ALA A 7 49.39 13.37 62.03
CA ALA A 7 48.08 13.70 61.47
C ALA A 7 47.74 12.90 60.20
N THR A 8 48.73 12.61 59.35
CA THR A 8 48.56 11.83 58.11
C THR A 8 48.33 10.35 58.39
N ALA A 9 48.96 9.81 59.46
CA ALA A 9 48.74 8.42 59.88
C ALA A 9 47.33 8.22 60.48
N LEU A 10 46.79 9.21 61.19
CA LEU A 10 45.44 9.12 61.75
C LEU A 10 44.35 9.21 60.67
N HIS A 11 44.56 10.05 59.65
CA HIS A 11 43.63 10.15 58.52
C HIS A 11 43.65 8.90 57.65
N HIS A 12 44.81 8.28 57.44
CA HIS A 12 44.92 7.04 56.68
C HIS A 12 44.33 5.83 57.42
N LYS A 13 44.42 5.79 58.75
CA LYS A 13 43.81 4.72 59.55
C LYS A 13 42.27 4.81 59.56
N LYS A 14 41.72 6.02 59.48
CA LYS A 14 40.26 6.24 59.41
C LYS A 14 39.68 5.85 58.04
N THR A 15 40.37 6.13 56.94
CA THR A 15 39.93 5.71 55.60
C THR A 15 40.11 4.21 55.31
N VAL A 16 41.02 3.52 56.01
CA VAL A 16 41.17 2.06 55.85
C VAL A 16 40.17 1.27 56.71
N GLN A 17 39.71 1.81 57.84
CA GLN A 17 38.67 1.15 58.65
C GLN A 17 37.24 1.34 58.11
N ASP A 18 36.97 2.35 57.28
CA ASP A 18 35.67 2.47 56.58
C ASP A 18 35.62 1.66 55.27
N ALA A 19 36.74 1.06 54.84
CA ALA A 19 36.81 0.20 53.65
C ALA A 19 36.54 -1.29 53.93
N SER A 20 36.25 -1.68 55.17
CA SER A 20 35.99 -3.07 55.59
C SER A 20 34.50 -3.40 55.78
N GLY A 21 33.61 -2.62 55.18
CA GLY A 21 32.15 -2.81 55.21
C GLY A 21 31.53 -3.19 53.86
N ALA A 22 32.26 -3.80 52.93
CA ALA A 22 31.65 -4.38 51.74
C ALA A 22 30.96 -5.70 52.11
N GLN A 23 29.77 -5.58 52.72
CA GLN A 23 28.91 -6.71 53.01
C GLN A 23 28.55 -7.38 51.69
N GLN A 24 29.14 -8.56 51.43
CA GLN A 24 28.80 -9.40 50.27
C GLN A 24 27.27 -9.50 50.20
N PRO A 25 26.64 -9.12 49.08
CA PRO A 25 25.18 -9.13 49.00
C PRO A 25 24.70 -10.53 49.29
N THR A 26 23.89 -10.68 50.34
CA THR A 26 23.33 -11.98 50.68
C THR A 26 22.45 -12.42 49.50
N LEU A 27 22.40 -13.73 49.22
CA LEU A 27 21.50 -14.27 48.18
C LEU A 27 20.08 -13.71 48.35
N PHE A 28 19.66 -13.53 49.61
CA PHE A 28 18.37 -12.96 49.98
C PHE A 28 18.21 -11.49 49.59
N SER A 29 19.21 -10.62 49.77
CA SER A 29 19.12 -9.21 49.36
C SER A 29 19.09 -9.08 47.83
N SER A 30 19.81 -9.95 47.13
CA SER A 30 19.79 -10.03 45.67
C SER A 30 18.43 -10.50 45.15
N LEU A 31 17.85 -11.56 45.74
CA LEU A 31 16.51 -12.05 45.43
C LEU A 31 15.44 -10.99 45.71
N TRP A 32 15.57 -10.25 46.82
CA TRP A 32 14.61 -9.20 47.17
C TRP A 32 14.67 -8.01 46.21
N SER A 33 15.88 -7.65 45.77
CA SER A 33 16.08 -6.60 44.76
C SER A 33 15.49 -7.01 43.41
N VAL A 34 15.72 -8.26 42.97
CA VAL A 34 15.12 -8.80 41.74
C VAL A 34 13.59 -8.82 41.85
N LEU A 35 13.04 -9.29 42.97
CA LEU A 35 11.59 -9.35 43.17
C LEU A 35 10.97 -7.96 43.21
N PHE A 36 11.62 -7.00 43.84
CA PHE A 36 11.17 -5.60 43.87
C PHE A 36 11.20 -4.95 42.48
N VAL A 37 12.30 -5.12 41.72
CA VAL A 37 12.44 -4.58 40.35
C VAL A 37 11.44 -5.22 39.40
N THR A 38 11.29 -6.55 39.44
CA THR A 38 10.32 -7.25 38.59
C THR A 38 8.88 -6.90 38.94
N SER A 39 8.53 -6.82 40.23
CA SER A 39 7.18 -6.46 40.66
C SER A 39 6.82 -5.02 40.31
N SER A 40 7.73 -4.07 40.54
CA SER A 40 7.52 -2.66 40.16
C SER A 40 7.43 -2.49 38.64
N ALA A 41 8.24 -3.21 37.86
CA ALA A 41 8.14 -3.24 36.40
C ALA A 41 6.79 -3.83 35.92
N LEU A 42 6.30 -4.90 36.54
CA LEU A 42 5.00 -5.49 36.22
C LEU A 42 3.84 -4.55 36.55
N ILE A 43 3.89 -3.85 37.70
CA ILE A 43 2.89 -2.84 38.07
C ILE A 43 2.94 -1.67 37.09
N GLY A 44 4.12 -1.18 36.76
CA GLY A 44 4.31 -0.11 35.78
C GLY A 44 3.78 -0.49 34.40
N LEU A 45 4.06 -1.72 33.94
CA LEU A 45 3.55 -2.25 32.68
C LEU A 45 2.03 -2.41 32.70
N ALA A 46 1.46 -2.89 33.81
CA ALA A 46 0.01 -3.02 33.96
C ALA A 46 -0.69 -1.65 33.97
N ALA A 47 -0.14 -0.67 34.70
CA ALA A 47 -0.64 0.69 34.72
C ALA A 47 -0.54 1.35 33.34
N PHE A 48 0.60 1.22 32.67
CA PHE A 48 0.79 1.71 31.31
C PHE A 48 -0.19 1.06 30.33
N ARG A 49 -0.33 -0.27 30.35
CA ARG A 49 -1.28 -1.01 29.53
C ARG A 49 -2.70 -0.49 29.76
N ASN A 50 -3.13 -0.37 31.01
CA ASN A 50 -4.49 0.07 31.35
C ASN A 50 -4.75 1.50 30.87
N THR A 51 -3.82 2.42 31.13
CA THR A 51 -3.88 3.82 30.67
C THR A 51 -3.92 3.90 29.15
N LEU A 52 -3.04 3.17 28.46
CA LEU A 52 -3.02 3.11 27.00
C LEU A 52 -4.34 2.56 26.46
N THR A 53 -4.85 1.45 27.01
CA THR A 53 -6.14 0.89 26.58
C THR A 53 -7.29 1.86 26.82
N TRP A 54 -7.29 2.61 27.92
CA TRP A 54 -8.32 3.60 28.21
C TRP A 54 -8.29 4.77 27.21
N HIS A 55 -7.10 5.33 26.93
CA HIS A 55 -6.95 6.40 25.96
C HIS A 55 -7.31 5.95 24.54
N LEU A 56 -6.92 4.73 24.16
CA LEU A 56 -7.34 4.15 22.88
C LEU A 56 -8.87 3.97 22.88
N GLN A 57 -9.48 3.32 23.84
CA GLN A 57 -10.96 3.19 23.86
C GLN A 57 -11.68 4.54 23.74
N ARG A 58 -11.20 5.59 24.42
CA ARG A 58 -11.76 6.93 24.33
C ARG A 58 -11.58 7.55 22.95
N PHE A 59 -10.38 7.50 22.39
CA PHE A 59 -10.08 8.05 21.06
C PHE A 59 -10.86 7.33 19.96
N TRP A 60 -10.88 6.00 20.00
CA TRP A 60 -11.53 5.18 18.98
C TRP A 60 -13.05 5.27 19.09
N GLY A 61 -13.60 5.34 20.31
CA GLY A 61 -15.01 5.61 20.54
C GLY A 61 -15.43 6.96 19.97
N ALA A 62 -14.72 8.03 20.34
CA ALA A 62 -15.03 9.38 19.83
C ALA A 62 -14.90 9.48 18.29
N SER A 63 -13.89 8.81 17.70
CA SER A 63 -13.72 8.76 16.25
C SER A 63 -14.84 7.97 15.57
N GLY A 64 -15.27 6.86 16.18
CA GLY A 64 -16.41 6.06 15.73
C GLY A 64 -17.71 6.86 15.77
N ASP A 65 -18.01 7.52 16.88
CA ASP A 65 -19.22 8.34 17.05
C ASP A 65 -19.26 9.49 16.05
N PHE A 66 -18.12 10.15 15.81
CA PHE A 66 -18.01 11.21 14.81
C PHE A 66 -18.27 10.68 13.39
N TRP A 67 -17.67 9.54 13.03
CA TRP A 67 -17.84 8.93 11.71
C TRP A 67 -19.27 8.46 11.49
N GLN A 68 -19.87 7.82 12.49
CA GLN A 68 -21.27 7.40 12.52
C GLN A 68 -22.19 8.60 12.31
N ALA A 69 -21.99 9.70 13.06
CA ALA A 69 -22.81 10.90 12.91
C ALA A 69 -22.70 11.55 11.51
N GLN A 70 -21.53 11.50 10.86
CA GLN A 70 -21.42 12.00 9.48
C GLN A 70 -22.12 11.08 8.49
N TRP A 71 -22.06 9.77 8.71
CA TRP A 71 -22.72 8.79 7.88
C TRP A 71 -24.24 8.88 8.00
N ASP A 72 -24.79 9.03 9.21
CA ASP A 72 -26.22 9.23 9.41
C ASP A 72 -26.73 10.48 8.71
N ARG A 73 -26.01 11.61 8.83
CA ARG A 73 -26.34 12.85 8.10
C ARG A 73 -26.35 12.67 6.59
N LEU A 74 -25.42 11.87 6.06
CA LEU A 74 -25.38 11.58 4.63
C LEU A 74 -26.62 10.77 4.23
N LEU A 75 -26.93 9.69 4.95
CA LEU A 75 -28.09 8.84 4.67
C LEU A 75 -29.41 9.59 4.79
N ASP A 76 -29.52 10.53 5.72
CA ASP A 76 -30.72 11.36 5.88
C ASP A 76 -30.97 12.26 4.66
N VAL A 77 -29.93 12.55 3.86
CA VAL A 77 -30.03 13.33 2.61
C VAL A 77 -30.13 12.43 1.38
N THR A 78 -29.33 11.36 1.30
CA THR A 78 -29.23 10.51 0.11
C THR A 78 -30.23 9.36 0.09
N GLY A 79 -30.86 9.05 1.23
CA GLY A 79 -31.69 7.89 1.42
C GLY A 79 -30.90 6.62 1.77
N GLU A 80 -31.63 5.55 2.05
CA GLU A 80 -31.11 4.28 2.58
C GLU A 80 -31.07 3.14 1.55
N ASP A 81 -31.19 3.44 0.26
CA ASP A 81 -31.07 2.41 -0.76
C ASP A 81 -29.58 2.02 -0.97
N LEU A 82 -29.22 0.85 -0.45
CA LEU A 82 -27.86 0.31 -0.55
C LEU A 82 -27.42 0.16 -2.01
N PHE A 83 -28.32 -0.22 -2.92
CA PHE A 83 -27.97 -0.34 -4.35
C PHE A 83 -27.52 0.99 -4.93
N THR A 84 -28.31 2.04 -4.70
CA THR A 84 -27.99 3.39 -5.17
C THR A 84 -26.68 3.90 -4.58
N LEU A 85 -26.44 3.73 -3.28
CA LEU A 85 -25.19 4.13 -2.63
C LEU A 85 -23.99 3.33 -3.16
N TRP A 86 -24.15 2.03 -3.31
CA TRP A 86 -23.06 1.15 -3.75
C TRP A 86 -22.68 1.40 -5.21
N VAL A 87 -23.65 1.48 -6.12
CA VAL A 87 -23.38 1.59 -7.56
C VAL A 87 -23.17 3.06 -7.94
N TYR A 88 -24.18 3.90 -7.74
CA TYR A 88 -24.13 5.29 -8.19
C TYR A 88 -23.34 6.18 -7.24
N GLY A 89 -23.53 6.03 -5.93
CA GLY A 89 -22.79 6.81 -4.92
C GLY A 89 -21.28 6.56 -5.02
N THR A 90 -20.83 5.31 -5.08
CA THR A 90 -19.42 4.97 -5.29
C THR A 90 -18.89 5.51 -6.63
N THR A 91 -19.68 5.43 -7.71
CA THR A 91 -19.27 5.95 -9.02
C THR A 91 -19.09 7.47 -8.98
N ILE A 92 -20.03 8.21 -8.39
CA ILE A 92 -19.97 9.67 -8.25
C ILE A 92 -18.77 10.06 -7.38
N LEU A 93 -18.58 9.40 -6.23
CA LEU A 93 -17.47 9.67 -5.33
C LEU A 93 -16.13 9.46 -6.04
N THR A 94 -15.93 8.30 -6.67
CA THR A 94 -14.66 7.96 -7.31
C THR A 94 -14.37 8.88 -8.51
N LEU A 95 -15.40 9.26 -9.28
CA LEU A 95 -15.29 10.28 -10.33
C LEU A 95 -14.89 11.63 -9.74
N ALA A 96 -15.55 12.08 -8.67
CA ALA A 96 -15.27 13.37 -8.05
C ALA A 96 -13.83 13.43 -7.53
N VAL A 97 -13.39 12.43 -6.76
CA VAL A 97 -12.01 12.37 -6.24
C VAL A 97 -11.01 12.34 -7.40
N TYR A 98 -11.24 11.51 -8.43
CA TYR A 98 -10.33 11.39 -9.55
C TYR A 98 -10.17 12.71 -10.33
N TRP A 99 -11.29 13.31 -10.74
CA TRP A 99 -11.27 14.49 -11.62
C TRP A 99 -10.97 15.79 -10.89
N ILE A 100 -11.35 15.93 -9.61
CA ILE A 100 -10.97 17.10 -8.81
C ILE A 100 -9.45 17.08 -8.60
N ILE A 101 -8.90 16.00 -8.05
CA ILE A 101 -7.48 15.94 -7.70
C ILE A 101 -6.60 15.83 -8.94
N GLY A 102 -6.96 14.96 -9.88
CA GLY A 102 -6.28 14.84 -11.17
C GLY A 102 -6.37 16.14 -11.98
N GLY A 103 -7.49 16.86 -11.88
CA GLY A 103 -7.68 18.19 -12.48
C GLY A 103 -6.73 19.23 -11.91
N MET A 104 -6.51 19.27 -10.59
CA MET A 104 -5.53 20.17 -9.97
C MET A 104 -4.11 19.94 -10.52
N TYR A 105 -3.64 18.68 -10.56
CA TYR A 105 -2.35 18.34 -11.17
C TYR A 105 -2.31 18.71 -12.66
N THR A 106 -3.39 18.45 -13.39
CA THR A 106 -3.47 18.76 -14.83
C THR A 106 -3.37 20.26 -15.09
N ILE A 107 -4.01 21.10 -14.27
CA ILE A 107 -3.88 22.56 -14.37
C ILE A 107 -2.42 22.97 -14.15
N MET A 108 -1.73 22.37 -13.18
CA MET A 108 -0.31 22.63 -12.94
C MET A 108 0.58 22.19 -14.11
N ASP A 109 0.26 21.08 -14.76
CA ASP A 109 1.01 20.52 -15.90
C ASP A 109 0.78 21.28 -17.22
N ILE A 110 -0.41 21.83 -17.45
CA ILE A 110 -0.71 22.65 -18.65
C ILE A 110 -0.19 24.08 -18.47
N THR A 111 -0.36 24.68 -17.29
CA THR A 111 -0.03 26.10 -17.06
C THR A 111 1.41 26.32 -16.60
N ASN A 112 2.10 25.25 -16.16
CA ASN A 112 3.37 25.31 -15.43
C ASN A 112 3.35 26.20 -14.16
N LYS A 113 2.17 26.48 -13.61
CA LYS A 113 1.98 27.31 -12.42
C LYS A 113 1.40 26.50 -11.25
N PRO A 114 1.74 26.84 -10.00
CA PRO A 114 2.74 27.84 -9.59
C PRO A 114 4.17 27.34 -9.82
N ALA A 115 5.08 28.24 -10.22
CA ALA A 115 6.48 27.90 -10.50
C ALA A 115 7.19 27.27 -9.29
N ALA A 116 6.78 27.64 -8.07
CA ALA A 116 7.29 27.09 -6.81
C ALA A 116 7.09 25.58 -6.66
N LEU A 117 6.08 24.99 -7.32
CA LEU A 117 5.85 23.54 -7.28
C LEU A 117 6.63 22.77 -8.35
N ARG A 118 7.15 23.44 -9.39
CA ARG A 118 7.90 22.79 -10.47
C ARG A 118 9.22 22.18 -10.00
N ARG A 119 9.80 22.71 -8.92
CA ARG A 119 11.01 22.15 -8.28
C ARG A 119 10.84 20.71 -7.78
N TYR A 120 9.60 20.25 -7.57
CA TYR A 120 9.29 18.88 -7.16
C TYR A 120 9.09 17.91 -8.35
N LYS A 121 9.24 18.37 -9.60
CA LYS A 121 9.10 17.48 -10.77
C LYS A 121 10.22 16.44 -10.79
N ILE A 122 9.84 15.18 -10.98
CA ILE A 122 10.75 14.02 -10.99
C ILE A 122 11.56 13.99 -12.28
N GLN A 123 10.88 14.14 -13.43
CA GLN A 123 11.46 14.18 -14.77
C GLN A 123 11.38 15.60 -15.38
N PRO A 124 12.29 16.52 -15.00
CA PRO A 124 12.28 17.91 -15.50
C PRO A 124 12.51 17.99 -17.01
N GLY A 125 11.88 18.96 -17.67
CA GLY A 125 11.98 19.18 -19.12
C GLY A 125 11.13 18.25 -19.98
N THR A 126 10.43 17.29 -19.38
CA THR A 126 9.53 16.36 -20.10
C THR A 126 8.08 16.73 -19.83
N ASN A 127 7.28 16.89 -20.88
CA ASN A 127 5.87 17.29 -20.79
C ASN A 127 5.66 18.63 -20.03
N GLU A 128 6.56 19.62 -20.22
CA GLU A 128 6.47 20.95 -19.60
C GLU A 128 6.45 22.08 -20.67
N PRO A 129 5.30 22.70 -21.00
CA PRO A 129 3.94 22.30 -20.63
C PRO A 129 3.47 21.06 -21.40
N VAL A 130 2.46 20.36 -20.87
CA VAL A 130 1.82 19.24 -21.59
C VAL A 130 1.10 19.76 -22.83
N ASP A 131 1.30 19.09 -23.98
CA ASP A 131 0.51 19.35 -25.19
C ASP A 131 -0.97 19.02 -24.96
N PRO A 132 -1.89 20.01 -25.04
CA PRO A 132 -3.32 19.78 -24.84
C PRO A 132 -3.92 18.78 -25.81
N LYS A 133 -3.42 18.70 -27.06
CA LYS A 133 -3.94 17.75 -28.07
C LYS A 133 -3.63 16.31 -27.67
N ARG A 134 -2.42 16.06 -27.17
CA ARG A 134 -2.04 14.76 -26.62
C ARG A 134 -2.86 14.44 -25.36
N LEU A 135 -3.06 15.44 -24.49
CA LEU A 135 -3.85 15.28 -23.27
C LEU A 135 -5.32 14.94 -23.52
N MET A 136 -5.92 15.42 -24.61
CA MET A 136 -7.30 15.07 -24.98
C MET A 136 -7.53 13.55 -25.09
N LYS A 137 -6.48 12.74 -25.32
CA LYS A 137 -6.59 11.28 -25.28
C LYS A 137 -7.03 10.76 -23.91
N ALA A 138 -6.69 11.46 -22.83
CA ALA A 138 -7.09 11.14 -21.46
C ALA A 138 -8.61 11.14 -21.25
N ARG A 139 -9.41 11.72 -22.17
CA ARG A 139 -10.88 11.58 -22.14
C ARG A 139 -11.35 10.12 -22.19
N TRP A 140 -10.51 9.21 -22.68
CA TRP A 140 -10.78 7.77 -22.65
C TRP A 140 -10.94 7.22 -21.22
N VAL A 141 -10.35 7.89 -20.23
CA VAL A 141 -10.57 7.56 -18.82
C VAL A 141 -12.06 7.58 -18.47
N LEU A 142 -12.83 8.53 -19.02
CA LEU A 142 -14.28 8.59 -18.83
C LEU A 142 -14.98 7.34 -19.38
N PHE A 143 -14.53 6.80 -20.52
CA PHE A 143 -15.06 5.55 -21.06
C PHE A 143 -14.83 4.40 -20.09
N ASN A 144 -13.61 4.26 -19.56
CA ASN A 144 -13.30 3.24 -18.56
C ASN A 144 -14.11 3.43 -17.27
N GLN A 145 -14.26 4.65 -16.76
CA GLN A 145 -14.99 4.94 -15.53
C GLN A 145 -16.52 4.83 -15.65
N THR A 146 -17.08 4.97 -16.86
CA THR A 146 -18.53 4.90 -17.08
C THR A 146 -18.93 3.55 -17.68
N VAL A 147 -18.53 3.29 -18.92
CA VAL A 147 -18.95 2.11 -19.69
C VAL A 147 -18.42 0.81 -19.08
N VAL A 148 -17.22 0.83 -18.49
CA VAL A 148 -16.61 -0.38 -17.91
C VAL A 148 -16.89 -0.48 -16.41
N THR A 149 -16.63 0.58 -15.64
CA THR A 149 -16.78 0.52 -14.17
C THR A 149 -18.23 0.43 -13.70
N ILE A 150 -19.23 1.05 -14.35
CA ILE A 150 -20.63 0.97 -13.88
C ILE A 150 -21.19 -0.46 -13.92
N PRO A 151 -21.06 -1.23 -15.03
CA PRO A 151 -21.45 -2.64 -15.03
C PRO A 151 -20.68 -3.50 -14.01
N LEU A 152 -19.39 -3.21 -13.79
CA LEU A 152 -18.61 -3.87 -12.74
C LEU A 152 -19.11 -3.50 -11.34
N ALA A 153 -19.54 -2.26 -11.11
CA ALA A 153 -20.10 -1.81 -9.85
C ALA A 153 -21.45 -2.49 -9.56
N HIS A 154 -22.27 -2.69 -10.60
CA HIS A 154 -23.47 -3.51 -10.48
C HIS A 154 -23.12 -4.96 -10.12
N SER A 155 -22.14 -5.54 -10.79
CA SER A 155 -21.68 -6.91 -10.52
C SER A 155 -21.10 -7.05 -9.11
N SER A 156 -20.33 -6.05 -8.66
CA SER A 156 -19.73 -6.03 -7.32
C SER A 156 -20.78 -5.88 -6.23
N TYR A 157 -21.86 -5.14 -6.47
CA TYR A 157 -23.02 -5.10 -5.58
C TYR A 157 -23.62 -6.49 -5.39
N GLN A 158 -23.87 -7.22 -6.49
CA GLN A 158 -24.41 -8.59 -6.39
C GLN A 158 -23.48 -9.52 -5.61
N MET A 159 -22.17 -9.41 -5.82
CA MET A 159 -21.17 -10.17 -5.08
C MET A 159 -21.17 -9.82 -3.59
N MET A 160 -21.32 -8.54 -3.24
CA MET A 160 -21.38 -8.09 -1.85
C MET A 160 -22.68 -8.56 -1.16
N MET A 161 -23.81 -8.51 -1.86
CA MET A 161 -25.08 -9.05 -1.37
C MET A 161 -25.01 -10.56 -1.17
N TRP A 162 -24.40 -11.30 -2.11
CA TRP A 162 -24.16 -12.73 -1.97
C TRP A 162 -23.28 -13.07 -0.77
N ARG A 163 -22.26 -12.24 -0.50
CA ARG A 163 -21.37 -12.39 0.65
C ARG A 163 -22.06 -12.13 1.99
N GLY A 164 -23.10 -11.30 2.00
CA GLY A 164 -23.80 -10.80 3.18
C GLY A 164 -23.29 -9.42 3.57
N SER A 165 -23.95 -8.36 3.09
CA SER A 165 -23.61 -6.98 3.43
C SER A 165 -24.02 -6.64 4.86
N PRO A 166 -23.20 -5.89 5.62
CA PRO A 166 -23.59 -5.36 6.93
C PRO A 166 -24.79 -4.39 6.82
N PRO A 167 -25.51 -4.14 7.94
CA PRO A 167 -26.58 -3.15 7.99
C PRO A 167 -26.06 -1.76 7.59
N LEU A 168 -26.86 -1.02 6.82
CA LEU A 168 -26.44 0.24 6.22
C LEU A 168 -26.20 1.37 7.24
N ARG A 169 -26.98 1.42 8.32
CA ARG A 169 -26.82 2.46 9.35
C ARG A 169 -25.74 2.14 10.38
N GLU A 170 -25.31 0.89 10.50
CA GLU A 170 -24.36 0.49 11.53
C GLU A 170 -22.94 0.43 10.95
N LEU A 171 -22.14 1.46 11.20
CA LEU A 171 -20.75 1.44 10.79
C LEU A 171 -19.93 0.42 11.58
N PRO A 172 -18.89 -0.17 10.97
CA PRO A 172 -17.94 -0.96 11.73
C PRO A 172 -17.24 -0.08 12.78
N ALA A 173 -16.87 -0.69 13.90
CA ALA A 173 -16.05 -0.01 14.90
C ALA A 173 -14.80 0.58 14.25
N PHE A 174 -14.35 1.75 14.70
CA PHE A 174 -13.26 2.49 14.04
C PHE A 174 -11.98 1.66 13.86
N HIS A 175 -11.63 0.80 14.83
CA HIS A 175 -10.49 -0.12 14.72
C HIS A 175 -10.69 -1.24 13.71
N TRP A 176 -11.92 -1.71 13.58
CA TRP A 176 -12.22 -2.70 12.57
C TRP A 176 -12.08 -2.10 11.17
N ALA A 177 -12.54 -0.86 10.96
CA ALA A 177 -12.31 -0.15 9.69
C ALA A 177 -10.81 0.00 9.37
N LEU A 178 -9.94 0.27 10.35
CA LEU A 178 -8.49 0.29 10.11
C LEU A 178 -7.92 -1.09 9.73
N VAL A 179 -8.44 -2.17 10.31
CA VAL A 179 -8.08 -3.54 9.92
C VAL A 179 -8.54 -3.83 8.49
N GLU A 180 -9.76 -3.42 8.11
CA GLU A 180 -10.24 -3.53 6.73
C GLU A 180 -9.32 -2.79 5.75
N LEU A 181 -8.92 -1.55 6.07
CA LEU A 181 -7.97 -0.80 5.24
C LEU A 181 -6.61 -1.51 5.11
N ALA A 182 -6.07 -2.07 6.19
CA ALA A 182 -4.82 -2.82 6.16
C ALA A 182 -4.92 -4.06 5.26
N VAL A 183 -6.03 -4.81 5.35
CA VAL A 183 -6.30 -5.95 4.46
C VAL A 183 -6.44 -5.48 3.02
N ASN A 184 -7.13 -4.37 2.77
CA ASN A 184 -7.27 -3.82 1.43
C ASN A 184 -5.92 -3.45 0.79
N ILE A 185 -4.99 -2.87 1.56
CA ILE A 185 -3.62 -2.58 1.12
C ILE A 185 -2.88 -3.87 0.72
N ILE A 186 -2.98 -4.93 1.53
CA ILE A 186 -2.35 -6.22 1.23
C ILE A 186 -2.96 -6.82 -0.04
N MET A 187 -4.29 -6.80 -0.16
CA MET A 187 -4.99 -7.39 -1.30
C MET A 187 -4.72 -6.63 -2.61
N VAL A 188 -4.65 -5.29 -2.58
CA VAL A 188 -4.29 -4.52 -3.77
C VAL A 188 -2.83 -4.75 -4.15
N GLU A 189 -1.89 -4.82 -3.18
CA GLU A 189 -0.48 -5.11 -3.46
C GLU A 189 -0.35 -6.45 -4.20
N ILE A 190 -1.01 -7.51 -3.70
CA ILE A 190 -1.01 -8.83 -4.33
C ILE A 190 -1.68 -8.80 -5.71
N GLY A 191 -2.92 -8.33 -5.77
CA GLY A 191 -3.72 -8.36 -7.00
C GLY A 191 -3.11 -7.52 -8.11
N PHE A 192 -2.69 -6.29 -7.79
CA PHE A 192 -2.08 -5.37 -8.74
C PHE A 192 -0.72 -5.88 -9.21
N TYR A 193 0.17 -6.28 -8.29
CA TYR A 193 1.51 -6.74 -8.66
C TYR A 193 1.48 -7.86 -9.71
N TYR A 194 0.70 -8.90 -9.47
CA TYR A 194 0.65 -10.04 -10.39
C TYR A 194 -0.08 -9.72 -11.69
N ALA A 195 -1.18 -8.95 -11.66
CA ALA A 195 -1.88 -8.52 -12.86
C ALA A 195 -0.98 -7.61 -13.71
N HIS A 196 -0.34 -6.63 -13.09
CA HIS A 196 0.55 -5.67 -13.75
C HIS A 196 1.77 -6.36 -14.35
N ARG A 197 2.44 -7.23 -13.57
CA ARG A 197 3.58 -8.02 -14.09
C ARG A 197 3.17 -8.93 -15.24
N LEU A 198 1.98 -9.51 -15.21
CA LEU A 198 1.44 -10.31 -16.32
C LEU A 198 1.19 -9.45 -17.57
N LEU A 199 0.64 -8.24 -17.40
CA LEU A 199 0.41 -7.29 -18.49
C LEU A 199 1.70 -6.86 -19.20
N HIS A 200 2.86 -6.97 -18.54
CA HIS A 200 4.17 -6.77 -19.15
C HIS A 200 4.72 -7.98 -19.93
N ASN A 201 3.96 -9.07 -20.03
CA ASN A 201 4.26 -10.09 -21.04
C ASN A 201 4.18 -9.49 -22.44
N ALA A 202 5.12 -9.83 -23.33
CA ALA A 202 5.26 -9.20 -24.65
C ALA A 202 3.96 -9.09 -25.46
N TYR A 203 3.09 -10.11 -25.41
CA TYR A 203 1.80 -10.09 -26.11
C TYR A 203 0.82 -9.10 -25.46
N LEU A 204 0.58 -9.25 -24.15
CA LEU A 204 -0.35 -8.40 -23.41
C LEU A 204 0.14 -6.94 -23.37
N TYR A 205 1.44 -6.72 -23.29
CA TYR A 205 2.02 -5.39 -23.33
C TYR A 205 1.68 -4.71 -24.65
N ARG A 206 1.99 -5.36 -25.78
CA ARG A 206 1.78 -4.78 -27.11
C ARG A 206 0.34 -4.34 -27.34
N PHE A 207 -0.63 -5.13 -26.90
CA PHE A 207 -2.05 -4.93 -27.25
C PHE A 207 -2.87 -4.24 -26.16
N ILE A 208 -2.50 -4.39 -24.89
CA ILE A 208 -3.30 -3.95 -23.74
C ILE A 208 -2.54 -2.84 -22.99
N HIS A 209 -1.33 -3.12 -22.54
CA HIS A 209 -0.65 -2.26 -21.57
C HIS A 209 0.18 -1.12 -22.16
N LYS A 210 0.57 -1.23 -23.43
CA LYS A 210 1.35 -0.20 -24.14
C LYS A 210 0.67 1.16 -24.12
N ARG A 211 -0.67 1.19 -24.10
CA ARG A 211 -1.45 2.43 -24.01
C ARG A 211 -1.20 3.19 -22.71
N HIS A 212 -1.17 2.47 -21.58
CA HIS A 212 -0.86 3.04 -20.27
C HIS A 212 0.54 3.67 -20.26
N HIS A 213 1.49 2.97 -20.89
CA HIS A 213 2.88 3.37 -21.05
C HIS A 213 3.15 4.41 -22.16
N GLU A 214 2.11 4.99 -22.76
CA GLU A 214 2.29 6.10 -23.72
C GLU A 214 2.93 7.34 -23.07
N TRP A 215 2.87 7.46 -21.73
CA TRP A 215 3.37 8.59 -20.95
C TRP A 215 4.56 8.19 -20.07
N THR A 216 5.76 8.11 -20.66
CA THR A 216 7.00 7.74 -19.94
C THR A 216 7.38 8.67 -18.78
N ALA A 217 6.93 9.92 -18.86
CA ALA A 217 6.80 10.82 -17.72
C ALA A 217 5.29 10.96 -17.45
N PRO A 218 4.75 10.25 -16.45
CA PRO A 218 3.31 10.19 -16.25
C PRO A 218 2.76 11.55 -15.81
N ILE A 219 1.46 11.72 -16.06
CA ILE A 219 0.66 12.85 -15.58
C ILE A 219 -0.58 12.30 -14.88
N ALA A 220 -1.04 12.96 -13.81
CA ALA A 220 -2.00 12.36 -12.87
C ALA A 220 -3.28 11.89 -13.56
N VAL A 221 -3.86 12.70 -14.45
CA VAL A 221 -5.14 12.38 -15.12
C VAL A 221 -5.04 11.21 -16.09
N THR A 222 -3.84 10.79 -16.50
CA THR A 222 -3.65 9.61 -17.35
C THR A 222 -3.49 8.32 -16.56
N ALA A 223 -3.61 8.33 -15.23
CA ALA A 223 -3.45 7.14 -14.40
C ALA A 223 -4.34 5.96 -14.82
N ALA A 224 -5.58 6.24 -15.25
CA ALA A 224 -6.51 5.24 -15.77
C ALA A 224 -6.66 5.28 -17.31
N TYR A 225 -5.73 5.91 -18.03
CA TYR A 225 -5.69 5.94 -19.49
C TYR A 225 -5.11 4.61 -20.01
N CYS A 226 -5.95 3.58 -20.00
CA CYS A 226 -5.53 2.22 -20.36
C CYS A 226 -6.60 1.49 -21.18
N HIS A 227 -6.25 0.30 -21.64
CA HIS A 227 -7.19 -0.59 -22.32
C HIS A 227 -8.26 -1.11 -21.33
N PRO A 228 -9.54 -1.30 -21.72
CA PRO A 228 -10.61 -1.75 -20.82
C PRO A 228 -10.30 -3.05 -20.04
N VAL A 229 -9.59 -3.99 -20.67
CA VAL A 229 -9.16 -5.24 -20.02
C VAL A 229 -8.18 -4.97 -18.88
N GLU A 230 -7.20 -4.08 -19.07
CA GLU A 230 -6.31 -3.65 -17.98
C GLU A 230 -7.10 -2.92 -16.89
N HIS A 231 -8.04 -2.06 -17.28
CA HIS A 231 -8.89 -1.36 -16.30
C HIS A 231 -9.67 -2.35 -15.42
N ILE A 232 -10.22 -3.42 -15.98
CA ILE A 232 -10.90 -4.48 -15.21
C ILE A 232 -9.93 -5.19 -14.28
N PHE A 233 -8.84 -5.76 -14.82
CA PHE A 233 -8.02 -6.73 -14.10
C PHE A 233 -6.90 -6.13 -13.23
N ALA A 234 -6.37 -4.98 -13.60
CA ALA A 234 -5.33 -4.29 -12.83
C ALA A 234 -5.92 -3.17 -11.96
N ASN A 235 -6.88 -2.40 -12.46
CA ASN A 235 -7.36 -1.22 -11.71
C ASN A 235 -8.57 -1.52 -10.82
N VAL A 236 -9.62 -2.16 -11.33
CA VAL A 236 -10.88 -2.34 -10.59
C VAL A 236 -10.84 -3.58 -9.69
N LEU A 237 -10.49 -4.74 -10.24
CA LEU A 237 -10.56 -6.00 -9.51
C LEU A 237 -9.67 -6.00 -8.26
N PRO A 238 -8.37 -5.64 -8.30
CA PRO A 238 -7.51 -5.63 -7.12
C PRO A 238 -8.00 -4.72 -6.00
N LEU A 239 -8.59 -3.56 -6.34
CA LEU A 239 -9.19 -2.64 -5.37
C LEU A 239 -10.44 -3.21 -4.69
N PHE A 240 -11.18 -4.09 -5.36
CA PHE A 240 -12.40 -4.69 -4.83
C PHE A 240 -12.16 -5.97 -4.02
N LEU A 241 -11.05 -6.68 -4.25
CA LEU A 241 -10.76 -7.96 -3.57
C LEU A 241 -10.76 -7.83 -2.03
N GLY A 242 -10.13 -6.79 -1.50
CA GLY A 242 -10.08 -6.53 -0.06
C GLY A 242 -11.48 -6.32 0.55
N PRO A 243 -12.26 -5.34 0.06
CA PRO A 243 -13.64 -5.14 0.50
C PRO A 243 -14.51 -6.39 0.41
N LEU A 244 -14.38 -7.16 -0.67
CA LEU A 244 -15.13 -8.39 -0.87
C LEU A 244 -14.77 -9.47 0.17
N ILE A 245 -13.49 -9.64 0.49
CA ILE A 245 -13.02 -10.60 1.50
C ILE A 245 -13.44 -10.17 2.90
N MET A 246 -13.37 -8.87 3.19
CA MET A 246 -13.74 -8.35 4.51
C MET A 246 -15.26 -8.27 4.71
N GLY A 247 -16.03 -8.14 3.63
CA GLY A 247 -17.47 -7.87 3.72
C GLY A 247 -17.69 -6.43 4.17
N SER A 248 -16.86 -5.53 3.65
CA SER A 248 -16.76 -4.16 4.13
C SER A 248 -18.05 -3.39 3.94
N HIS A 249 -18.38 -2.58 4.93
CA HIS A 249 -19.45 -1.60 4.84
C HIS A 249 -19.15 -0.58 3.72
N VAL A 250 -20.17 -0.12 2.99
CA VAL A 250 -20.04 0.81 1.85
C VAL A 250 -19.25 2.08 2.22
N ALA A 251 -19.44 2.59 3.44
CA ALA A 251 -18.67 3.73 3.94
C ALA A 251 -17.16 3.43 4.04
N THR A 252 -16.76 2.25 4.51
CA THR A 252 -15.34 1.85 4.54
C THR A 252 -14.81 1.71 3.11
N VAL A 253 -15.60 1.17 2.19
CA VAL A 253 -15.24 1.05 0.77
C VAL A 253 -15.02 2.44 0.16
N TRP A 254 -15.84 3.43 0.48
CA TRP A 254 -15.67 4.80 0.02
C TRP A 254 -14.37 5.44 0.51
N VAL A 255 -14.03 5.27 1.79
CA VAL A 255 -12.75 5.72 2.34
C VAL A 255 -11.59 5.03 1.63
N TRP A 256 -11.66 3.70 1.47
CA TRP A 256 -10.65 2.90 0.79
C TRP A 256 -10.41 3.35 -0.65
N LEU A 257 -11.48 3.43 -1.46
CA LEU A 257 -11.37 3.81 -2.87
C LEU A 257 -10.87 5.24 -3.03
N SER A 258 -11.27 6.16 -2.14
CA SER A 258 -10.77 7.54 -2.15
C SER A 258 -9.25 7.56 -1.90
N LEU A 259 -8.78 6.86 -0.86
CA LEU A 259 -7.35 6.76 -0.55
C LEU A 259 -6.56 6.12 -1.70
N ALA A 260 -7.07 5.03 -2.26
CA ALA A 260 -6.42 4.34 -3.37
C ALA A 260 -6.31 5.22 -4.62
N ILE A 261 -7.35 5.98 -4.96
CA ILE A 261 -7.34 6.92 -6.08
C ILE A 261 -6.35 8.07 -5.81
N LEU A 262 -6.33 8.62 -4.61
CA LEU A 262 -5.39 9.68 -4.23
C LEU A 262 -3.94 9.23 -4.39
N ILE A 263 -3.60 8.03 -3.92
CA ILE A 263 -2.27 7.42 -4.09
C ILE A 263 -1.96 7.21 -5.57
N THR A 264 -2.88 6.61 -6.31
CA THR A 264 -2.72 6.35 -7.76
C THR A 264 -2.45 7.65 -8.54
N LEU A 265 -3.16 8.73 -8.24
CA LEU A 265 -2.95 10.04 -8.85
C LEU A 265 -1.61 10.65 -8.45
N ASN A 266 -1.20 10.51 -7.19
CA ASN A 266 0.12 10.94 -6.71
C ASN A 266 1.25 10.20 -7.46
N ASP A 267 1.14 8.89 -7.61
CA ASP A 267 2.12 8.03 -8.28
C ASP A 267 2.28 8.38 -9.77
N HIS A 268 1.20 8.86 -10.40
CA HIS A 268 1.21 9.32 -11.79
C HIS A 268 1.42 10.83 -11.94
N SER A 269 1.54 11.59 -10.86
CA SER A 269 1.58 13.06 -10.95
C SER A 269 2.87 13.57 -11.61
N GLY A 270 3.94 12.78 -11.57
CA GLY A 270 5.28 13.22 -11.94
C GLY A 270 5.86 14.26 -10.96
N TYR A 271 5.24 14.45 -9.79
CA TYR A 271 5.70 15.35 -8.72
C TYR A 271 5.93 14.59 -7.42
N HIS A 272 7.12 14.74 -6.87
CA HIS A 272 7.41 14.25 -5.53
C HIS A 272 7.19 15.37 -4.50
N LEU A 273 5.92 15.60 -4.16
CA LEU A 273 5.50 16.63 -3.20
C LEU A 273 5.81 16.23 -1.75
N PRO A 274 6.01 17.21 -0.85
CA PRO A 274 6.22 16.93 0.57
C PRO A 274 4.96 16.35 1.22
N PHE A 275 5.15 15.54 2.25
CA PHE A 275 4.10 14.88 3.06
C PHE A 275 3.22 13.86 2.32
N LEU A 276 3.50 13.57 1.05
CA LEU A 276 2.85 12.50 0.29
C LEU A 276 3.79 11.30 0.12
N PRO A 277 3.23 10.07 -0.05
CA PRO A 277 4.03 8.91 -0.40
C PRO A 277 4.88 9.16 -1.65
N SER A 278 6.06 8.55 -1.69
CA SER A 278 7.00 8.79 -2.78
C SER A 278 6.53 8.12 -4.08
N PRO A 279 6.31 8.89 -5.17
CA PRO A 279 5.93 8.36 -6.48
C PRO A 279 7.11 7.84 -7.31
N GLU A 280 8.35 7.93 -6.79
CA GLU A 280 9.58 7.56 -7.51
C GLU A 280 9.59 6.13 -8.10
N PRO A 281 9.07 5.08 -7.43
CA PRO A 281 9.08 3.72 -7.98
C PRO A 281 8.21 3.61 -9.25
N HIS A 282 7.01 4.18 -9.22
CA HIS A 282 6.08 4.10 -10.34
C HIS A 282 6.49 5.03 -11.50
N ASP A 283 7.04 6.21 -11.20
CA ASP A 283 7.65 7.07 -12.22
C ASP A 283 8.84 6.34 -12.91
N PHE A 284 9.68 5.66 -12.12
CA PHE A 284 10.78 4.83 -12.64
C PHE A 284 10.26 3.64 -13.46
N HIS A 285 9.13 3.05 -13.07
CA HIS A 285 8.44 2.02 -13.83
C HIS A 285 8.02 2.53 -15.22
N HIS A 286 7.40 3.70 -15.33
CA HIS A 286 7.05 4.32 -16.63
C HIS A 286 8.28 4.65 -17.49
N LEU A 287 9.42 4.92 -16.86
CA LEU A 287 10.68 5.21 -17.56
C LEU A 287 11.40 3.95 -18.07
N LYS A 288 11.34 2.84 -17.32
CA LYS A 288 12.11 1.60 -17.60
C LYS A 288 11.26 0.41 -18.06
N PHE A 289 9.95 0.47 -17.86
CA PHE A 289 8.91 -0.51 -18.20
C PHE A 289 9.00 -1.86 -17.48
N ASN A 290 10.17 -2.30 -17.01
CA ASN A 290 10.38 -3.67 -16.54
C ASN A 290 10.78 -3.78 -15.06
N GLN A 291 10.52 -2.75 -14.25
CA GLN A 291 10.87 -2.69 -12.82
C GLN A 291 9.72 -2.07 -12.02
N CYS A 292 9.60 -2.35 -10.72
CA CYS A 292 8.64 -1.73 -9.80
C CYS A 292 7.17 -1.92 -10.26
N PHE A 293 6.67 -3.16 -10.20
CA PHE A 293 5.30 -3.50 -10.62
C PHE A 293 4.25 -3.33 -9.51
N GLY A 294 4.66 -3.34 -8.25
CA GLY A 294 3.79 -3.28 -7.07
C GLY A 294 3.34 -1.87 -6.73
N VAL A 295 2.37 -1.78 -5.83
CA VAL A 295 1.83 -0.50 -5.33
C VAL A 295 2.65 -0.03 -4.13
N VAL A 296 2.96 -0.94 -3.21
CA VAL A 296 3.75 -0.69 -2.00
C VAL A 296 5.23 -1.00 -2.23
N GLY A 297 5.54 -1.92 -3.14
CA GLY A 297 6.91 -2.38 -3.45
C GLY A 297 7.38 -3.56 -2.60
N LEU A 298 6.52 -4.12 -1.75
CA LEU A 298 6.83 -5.31 -0.95
C LEU A 298 7.07 -6.52 -1.87
N LEU A 299 6.17 -6.74 -2.83
CA LEU A 299 6.30 -7.86 -3.76
C LEU A 299 7.42 -7.63 -4.76
N ASP A 300 7.76 -6.38 -5.08
CA ASP A 300 8.94 -6.10 -5.88
C ASP A 300 10.22 -6.51 -5.16
N ALA A 301 10.36 -6.16 -3.88
CA ALA A 301 11.51 -6.55 -3.07
C ALA A 301 11.61 -8.08 -2.93
N ILE A 302 10.48 -8.77 -2.72
CA ILE A 302 10.44 -10.24 -2.59
C ILE A 302 10.84 -10.93 -3.91
N HIS A 303 10.38 -10.42 -5.05
CA HIS A 303 10.63 -11.04 -6.36
C HIS A 303 11.88 -10.49 -7.07
N GLY A 304 12.57 -9.50 -6.49
CA GLY A 304 13.72 -8.83 -7.09
C GLY A 304 13.36 -8.04 -8.35
N THR A 305 12.15 -7.49 -8.44
CA THR A 305 11.72 -6.67 -9.58
C THR A 305 11.98 -5.17 -9.39
N ASP A 306 12.70 -4.77 -8.34
CA ASP A 306 13.16 -3.39 -8.09
C ASP A 306 14.70 -3.24 -8.14
N VAL A 307 15.47 -4.25 -8.55
CA VAL A 307 16.95 -4.23 -8.46
C VAL A 307 17.58 -3.01 -9.16
N MET A 308 17.14 -2.69 -10.38
CA MET A 308 17.67 -1.50 -11.07
C MET A 308 17.23 -0.21 -10.40
N PHE A 309 16.02 -0.19 -9.84
CA PHE A 309 15.51 0.95 -9.10
C PHE A 309 16.36 1.18 -7.85
N ARG A 310 16.60 0.15 -7.04
CA ARG A 310 17.46 0.22 -5.82
C ARG A 310 18.87 0.72 -6.10
N ASN A 311 19.41 0.41 -7.28
CA ASN A 311 20.74 0.86 -7.72
C ASN A 311 20.70 2.24 -8.42
N SER A 312 19.55 2.88 -8.52
CA SER A 312 19.36 4.16 -9.19
C SER A 312 19.35 5.34 -8.22
N LYS A 313 19.53 6.55 -8.77
CA LYS A 313 19.37 7.78 -8.00
C LYS A 313 17.92 8.01 -7.53
N SER A 314 16.92 7.54 -8.29
CA SER A 314 15.50 7.63 -7.91
C SER A 314 15.22 6.91 -6.59
N TYR A 315 15.87 5.78 -6.32
CA TYR A 315 15.73 5.10 -5.02
C TYR A 315 16.32 5.90 -3.86
N THR A 316 17.43 6.62 -4.07
CA THR A 316 17.95 7.53 -3.02
C THR A 316 17.01 8.67 -2.69
N ARG A 317 16.07 8.99 -3.60
CA ARG A 317 15.01 9.97 -3.41
C ARG A 317 13.72 9.33 -2.90
N HIS A 318 13.59 8.00 -2.88
CA HIS A 318 12.37 7.30 -2.50
C HIS A 318 12.17 7.30 -0.98
N MET A 319 11.59 8.38 -0.47
CA MET A 319 11.27 8.55 0.95
C MET A 319 10.17 9.60 1.15
N LEU A 320 9.45 9.50 2.26
CA LEU A 320 8.47 10.52 2.65
C LEU A 320 9.20 11.82 3.04
N MET A 321 9.05 12.85 2.22
CA MET A 321 9.67 14.15 2.48
C MET A 321 8.86 14.91 3.54
N LEU A 322 9.35 14.93 4.78
CA LEU A 322 8.78 15.71 5.87
C LEU A 322 9.24 17.18 5.88
N THR A 323 10.04 17.58 4.89
CA THR A 323 10.55 18.95 4.72
C THR A 323 10.06 19.53 3.40
N LEU A 324 10.00 20.85 3.29
CA LEU A 324 9.70 21.53 2.03
C LEU A 324 10.88 21.49 1.03
N LYS A 325 12.03 20.93 1.40
CA LYS A 325 13.18 20.80 0.50
C LYS A 325 12.86 19.75 -0.58
N PRO A 326 12.96 20.07 -1.88
CA PRO A 326 12.69 19.11 -2.94
C PRO A 326 13.68 17.93 -2.93
N PRO A 327 13.24 16.71 -3.31
CA PRO A 327 14.11 15.53 -3.32
C PRO A 327 15.36 15.68 -4.17
N ARG A 328 15.27 16.38 -5.31
CA ARG A 328 16.41 16.66 -6.19
C ARG A 328 17.44 17.60 -5.58
N GLU A 329 17.04 18.49 -4.68
CA GLU A 329 17.95 19.35 -3.93
C GLU A 329 18.52 18.66 -2.68
N ALA A 330 17.74 17.78 -2.07
CA ALA A 330 18.18 16.95 -0.96
C ALA A 330 19.21 15.89 -1.41
N PHE A 331 18.97 15.29 -2.57
CA PHE A 331 19.81 14.26 -3.19
C PHE A 331 20.14 14.65 -4.64
N PRO A 332 21.10 15.58 -4.83
CA PRO A 332 21.48 16.08 -6.15
C PRO A 332 22.08 14.98 -7.04
N ASP A 333 21.88 15.12 -8.35
CA ASP A 333 22.55 14.30 -9.35
C ASP A 333 24.07 14.53 -9.27
N GLU A 334 24.84 13.48 -9.52
CA GLU A 334 26.30 13.62 -9.59
C GLU A 334 26.67 14.56 -10.75
N ASN A 335 27.50 15.55 -10.45
CA ASN A 335 27.98 16.50 -11.44
C ASN A 335 28.80 15.76 -12.51
N LYS A 336 28.21 15.50 -13.68
CA LYS A 336 28.90 14.90 -14.84
C LYS A 336 30.20 15.63 -15.21
N ARG A 337 30.30 16.94 -14.91
CA ARG A 337 31.54 17.73 -15.08
C ARG A 337 32.65 17.32 -14.11
N LYS A 338 32.36 17.03 -12.84
CA LYS A 338 33.36 16.56 -11.87
C LYS A 338 33.85 15.16 -12.22
N THR A 339 32.97 14.27 -12.68
CA THR A 339 33.38 12.91 -13.09
C THR A 339 34.23 12.92 -14.35
N LYS A 340 33.97 13.83 -15.32
CA LYS A 340 34.87 14.05 -16.46
C LYS A 340 36.22 14.64 -16.04
N CYS A 341 36.25 15.62 -15.14
CA CYS A 341 37.49 16.21 -14.62
C CYS A 341 38.33 15.20 -13.82
N ILE A 342 37.71 14.40 -12.96
CA ILE A 342 38.39 13.37 -12.17
C ILE A 342 38.89 12.25 -13.07
N LYS A 343 38.12 11.84 -14.08
CA LYS A 343 38.59 10.86 -15.07
C LYS A 343 39.71 11.43 -15.95
N SER A 344 39.66 12.70 -16.35
CA SER A 344 40.76 13.33 -17.10
C SER A 344 42.00 13.51 -16.23
N GLU A 345 41.86 13.92 -14.97
CA GLU A 345 42.97 14.04 -14.02
C GLU A 345 43.58 12.67 -13.71
N ALA A 346 42.78 11.65 -13.40
CA ALA A 346 43.26 10.28 -13.16
C ALA A 346 43.96 9.68 -14.40
N PHE A 347 43.48 9.98 -15.62
CA PHE A 347 44.14 9.57 -16.86
C PHE A 347 45.45 10.34 -17.11
N THR A 348 45.56 11.57 -16.63
CA THR A 348 46.79 12.39 -16.72
C THR A 348 47.82 11.96 -15.69
N THR A 349 47.41 11.61 -14.47
CA THR A 349 48.28 11.06 -13.42
C THR A 349 48.76 9.65 -13.76
N ALA A 350 47.93 8.81 -14.38
CA ALA A 350 48.33 7.49 -14.85
C ALA A 350 49.38 7.54 -15.98
N LYS A 351 49.35 8.57 -16.84
CA LYS A 351 50.41 8.82 -17.84
C LYS A 351 51.71 9.33 -17.23
N SER A 352 51.66 9.99 -16.07
CA SER A 352 52.87 10.45 -15.36
C SER A 352 53.57 9.34 -14.56
N CYS A 353 52.88 8.25 -14.22
CA CYS A 353 53.43 7.13 -13.44
C CYS A 353 53.79 5.90 -14.28
N CYS A 354 53.66 5.96 -15.61
CA CYS A 354 53.99 4.86 -16.53
C CYS A 354 55.13 5.26 -17.48
N GLY A 355 56.24 5.71 -16.90
CA GLY A 355 57.56 5.61 -17.52
C GLY A 355 58.32 4.51 -16.78
N TYR A 356 58.72 3.46 -17.49
CA TYR A 356 59.34 2.21 -17.00
C TYR A 356 58.38 1.10 -16.56
N LEU A 357 57.88 0.34 -17.54
CA LEU A 357 57.71 -1.12 -17.43
C LEU A 357 57.81 -1.75 -18.83
N PRO A 358 58.48 -2.91 -19.00
CA PRO A 358 58.78 -3.46 -20.33
C PRO A 358 57.53 -4.06 -21.00
N GLN A 359 57.47 -3.93 -22.33
CA GLN A 359 56.53 -4.60 -23.22
C GLN A 359 56.45 -6.10 -22.91
N TYR A 360 55.31 -6.59 -22.43
CA TYR A 360 54.66 -7.86 -22.80
C TYR A 360 53.30 -7.87 -22.06
N MET A 361 52.24 -8.30 -22.74
CA MET A 361 50.80 -8.30 -22.33
C MET A 361 49.96 -7.14 -22.89
N LEU A 362 49.80 -7.13 -24.22
CA LEU A 362 48.63 -6.55 -24.87
C LEU A 362 47.75 -7.70 -25.38
N SER A 363 46.57 -7.91 -24.79
CA SER A 363 45.39 -8.28 -25.57
C SER A 363 44.09 -8.00 -24.80
N ASN A 364 43.23 -7.24 -25.48
CA ASN A 364 41.77 -7.31 -25.46
C ASN A 364 41.02 -6.72 -24.27
N THR A 365 40.75 -5.42 -24.35
CA THR A 365 39.40 -4.88 -24.05
C THR A 365 39.05 -3.82 -25.10
N GLU A 366 38.20 -4.19 -26.06
CA GLU A 366 37.61 -3.25 -27.02
C GLU A 366 36.50 -2.44 -26.32
N CYS A 367 36.69 -1.12 -26.27
CA CYS A 367 35.63 -0.15 -26.03
C CYS A 367 34.98 0.18 -27.39
N ALA A 368 33.70 -0.15 -27.56
CA ALA A 368 32.90 0.38 -28.66
C ALA A 368 32.10 1.60 -28.17
N GLU A 369 32.52 2.80 -28.61
CA GLU A 369 31.74 4.03 -28.55
C GLU A 369 31.62 4.61 -29.98
N SER A 370 30.58 5.45 -30.16
CA SER A 370 30.21 6.24 -31.35
C SER A 370 29.39 5.47 -32.41
N ALA A 371 28.53 6.08 -33.21
CA ALA A 371 27.78 7.33 -33.24
C ALA A 371 26.87 7.23 -34.47
N THR A 372 25.78 7.99 -34.49
CA THR A 372 24.86 8.16 -35.62
C THR A 372 25.49 8.86 -36.83
N ALA A 373 25.19 8.41 -38.06
CA ALA A 373 25.17 9.21 -39.30
C ALA A 373 24.33 8.51 -40.41
N PRO A 374 23.84 9.22 -41.46
CA PRO A 374 22.61 8.86 -42.19
C PRO A 374 22.77 8.33 -43.64
N ALA A 375 21.63 7.82 -44.15
CA ALA A 375 21.14 7.76 -45.55
C ALA A 375 21.68 6.74 -46.60
N SER A 376 20.71 6.02 -47.19
CA SER A 376 20.50 5.70 -48.63
C SER A 376 20.54 4.22 -49.11
N SER A 377 19.41 3.87 -49.76
CA SER A 377 19.16 3.02 -50.94
C SER A 377 19.48 1.50 -51.01
N ASN A 378 18.45 0.77 -51.46
CA ASN A 378 18.40 -0.49 -52.23
C ASN A 378 19.01 -1.74 -51.55
N GLY A 379 18.38 -2.91 -51.47
CA GLY A 379 17.47 -3.61 -52.37
C GLY A 379 18.09 -4.99 -52.64
N GLY A 380 17.35 -6.09 -52.46
CA GLY A 380 17.78 -7.43 -52.93
C GLY A 380 17.74 -8.55 -51.89
N SER A 381 16.86 -9.50 -52.18
CA SER A 381 16.71 -10.87 -51.67
C SER A 381 17.99 -11.72 -51.73
N ASP A 382 18.25 -12.59 -50.75
CA ASP A 382 17.91 -14.03 -50.83
C ASP A 382 18.50 -14.86 -49.68
N SER A 383 17.70 -15.86 -49.31
CA SER A 383 17.95 -17.13 -48.61
C SER A 383 19.32 -17.42 -47.96
N LEU A 384 19.29 -17.84 -46.69
CA LEU A 384 19.95 -19.07 -46.24
C LEU A 384 19.28 -19.60 -44.95
N GLN A 385 18.67 -20.78 -45.08
CA GLN A 385 18.11 -21.60 -44.02
C GLN A 385 19.20 -22.32 -43.22
N ASN A 386 18.83 -22.67 -41.98
CA ASN A 386 19.28 -23.82 -41.19
C ASN A 386 20.70 -23.80 -40.58
N VAL A 387 20.79 -23.35 -39.32
CA VAL A 387 21.45 -24.11 -38.24
C VAL A 387 20.73 -23.82 -36.91
N GLY A 388 20.27 -24.85 -36.19
CA GLY A 388 20.08 -24.75 -34.73
C GLY A 388 18.70 -25.10 -34.15
N GLN A 389 18.10 -26.23 -34.54
CA GLN A 389 17.18 -26.97 -33.65
C GLN A 389 17.96 -27.43 -32.42
N ASN A 390 17.86 -26.70 -31.30
CA ASN A 390 18.03 -27.19 -29.92
C ASN A 390 17.85 -26.03 -28.92
N ARG A 391 16.61 -25.54 -28.76
CA ARG A 391 16.26 -24.67 -27.62
C ARG A 391 14.75 -24.65 -27.33
N LEU A 392 14.12 -25.81 -27.27
CA LEU A 392 12.68 -25.96 -26.94
C LEU A 392 12.48 -26.94 -25.79
N THR A 393 13.01 -26.65 -24.60
CA THR A 393 12.66 -27.40 -23.36
C THR A 393 12.61 -26.55 -22.09
N HIS A 394 12.88 -25.23 -22.19
CA HIS A 394 12.90 -24.32 -21.03
C HIS A 394 11.69 -23.38 -20.94
N HIS A 395 10.97 -23.17 -22.05
CA HIS A 395 9.85 -22.23 -22.10
C HIS A 395 8.53 -22.83 -21.60
N GLU A 396 8.30 -24.13 -21.82
CA GLU A 396 7.09 -24.84 -21.37
C GLU A 396 7.09 -25.11 -19.86
N ARG A 397 8.27 -25.28 -19.24
CA ARG A 397 8.39 -25.46 -17.78
C ARG A 397 8.01 -24.21 -16.98
N ARG A 398 8.21 -22.99 -17.52
CA ARG A 398 7.82 -21.73 -16.84
C ARG A 398 6.33 -21.41 -16.93
N LEU A 399 5.63 -21.89 -17.96
CA LEU A 399 4.18 -21.71 -18.10
C LEU A 399 3.38 -22.59 -17.13
N HIS A 400 3.91 -23.77 -16.76
CA HIS A 400 3.31 -24.62 -15.73
C HIS A 400 3.46 -24.02 -14.31
N THR A 401 4.59 -23.39 -14.00
CA THR A 401 4.82 -22.77 -12.66
C THR A 401 3.90 -21.56 -12.42
N VAL A 402 3.59 -20.78 -13.45
CA VAL A 402 2.69 -19.62 -13.35
C VAL A 402 1.22 -20.04 -13.20
N LYS A 403 0.78 -21.12 -13.86
CA LYS A 403 -0.58 -21.66 -13.69
C LYS A 403 -0.82 -22.25 -12.30
N VAL A 404 0.20 -22.87 -11.70
CA VAL A 404 0.10 -23.49 -10.36
C VAL A 404 0.15 -22.43 -9.25
N ALA A 405 0.95 -21.36 -9.40
CA ALA A 405 1.05 -20.31 -8.39
C ALA A 405 -0.23 -19.48 -8.20
N CYS A 406 -1.00 -19.23 -9.27
CA CYS A 406 -2.29 -18.52 -9.16
C CYS A 406 -3.38 -19.34 -8.47
N PHE A 407 -3.35 -20.67 -8.54
CA PHE A 407 -4.36 -21.54 -7.93
C PHE A 407 -4.02 -21.91 -6.48
N GLU A 408 -2.74 -22.07 -6.15
CA GLU A 408 -2.29 -22.52 -4.82
C GLU A 408 -2.22 -21.39 -3.78
N PHE A 409 -2.14 -20.12 -4.16
CA PHE A 409 -2.15 -18.99 -3.21
C PHE A 409 -3.56 -18.47 -2.86
N ILE A 410 -4.57 -18.69 -3.71
CA ILE A 410 -5.94 -18.22 -3.48
C ILE A 410 -6.68 -19.15 -2.51
N LEU A 411 -6.46 -20.46 -2.57
CA LEU A 411 -7.17 -21.44 -1.74
C LEU A 411 -6.87 -21.37 -0.22
N PRO A 412 -5.64 -21.13 0.27
CA PRO A 412 -5.36 -21.09 1.71
C PRO A 412 -6.03 -19.89 2.40
N VAL A 413 -6.08 -18.74 1.74
CA VAL A 413 -6.74 -17.52 2.26
C VAL A 413 -8.26 -17.70 2.30
N VAL A 414 -8.84 -18.34 1.28
CA VAL A 414 -10.26 -18.72 1.26
C VAL A 414 -10.58 -19.78 2.34
N ASN A 415 -9.67 -20.72 2.62
CA ASN A 415 -9.88 -21.77 3.63
C ASN A 415 -9.87 -21.25 5.07
N VAL A 416 -9.03 -20.26 5.41
CA VAL A 416 -9.05 -19.62 6.74
C VAL A 416 -10.35 -18.84 6.96
N VAL A 417 -10.92 -18.25 5.91
CA VAL A 417 -12.20 -17.54 5.95
C VAL A 417 -13.40 -18.51 6.02
N CYS A 418 -13.36 -19.63 5.29
CA CYS A 418 -14.36 -20.70 5.35
C CYS A 418 -14.47 -21.33 6.76
N TYR A 419 -13.35 -21.43 7.49
CA TYR A 419 -13.36 -21.91 8.88
C TYR A 419 -14.20 -21.01 9.80
N ARG A 420 -14.20 -19.69 9.56
CA ARG A 420 -15.03 -18.74 10.33
C ARG A 420 -16.52 -18.83 9.96
N CYS A 421 -16.86 -19.09 8.70
CA CYS A 421 -18.25 -19.37 8.28
C CYS A 421 -18.80 -20.67 8.88
N LYS A 422 -17.98 -21.72 8.99
CA LYS A 422 -18.38 -23.00 9.62
C LYS A 422 -18.56 -22.87 11.13
N VAL A 423 -17.69 -22.10 11.81
CA VAL A 423 -17.78 -21.86 13.26
C VAL A 423 -18.98 -20.97 13.62
N ILE A 424 -19.31 -19.96 12.82
CA ILE A 424 -20.51 -19.12 13.04
C ILE A 424 -21.79 -19.91 12.78
N SER A 425 -21.82 -20.77 11.75
CA SER A 425 -22.97 -21.64 11.49
C SER A 425 -23.16 -22.70 12.58
N LEU A 426 -22.07 -23.25 13.15
CA LEU A 426 -22.12 -24.18 14.28
C LEU A 426 -22.55 -23.48 15.59
N GLN A 427 -22.12 -22.24 15.83
CA GLN A 427 -22.56 -21.45 17.00
C GLN A 427 -24.03 -21.03 16.91
N CYS A 428 -24.56 -20.74 15.70
CA CYS A 428 -25.99 -20.50 15.50
C CYS A 428 -26.83 -21.77 15.70
N VAL A 429 -26.37 -22.93 15.23
CA VAL A 429 -27.06 -24.22 15.47
C VAL A 429 -26.99 -24.63 16.94
N HIS A 430 -25.92 -24.30 17.66
CA HIS A 430 -25.83 -24.55 19.10
C HIS A 430 -26.73 -23.61 19.92
N ARG A 431 -26.81 -22.30 19.58
CA ARG A 431 -27.79 -21.39 20.22
C ARG A 431 -29.24 -21.79 19.92
N ALA A 432 -29.55 -22.21 18.70
CA ALA A 432 -30.90 -22.68 18.35
C ALA A 432 -31.28 -23.99 19.07
N ARG A 433 -30.32 -24.91 19.29
CA ARG A 433 -30.56 -26.14 20.06
C ARG A 433 -30.63 -25.92 21.57
N VAL A 434 -29.88 -24.96 22.12
CA VAL A 434 -29.97 -24.60 23.55
C VAL A 434 -31.27 -23.85 23.87
N SER A 435 -31.80 -23.04 22.94
CA SER A 435 -33.13 -22.43 23.08
C SER A 435 -34.28 -23.43 22.92
N ALA A 436 -34.10 -24.52 22.18
CA ALA A 436 -35.10 -25.59 22.03
C ALA A 436 -35.09 -26.63 23.18
N LEU A 437 -34.06 -26.64 24.04
CA LEU A 437 -33.94 -27.53 25.19
C LEU A 437 -34.36 -26.90 26.53
N VAL A 438 -34.67 -25.59 26.55
CA VAL A 438 -35.12 -24.86 27.75
C VAL A 438 -36.63 -24.54 27.73
N TRP A 439 -37.38 -25.04 26.74
CA TRP A 439 -38.84 -24.85 26.66
C TRP A 439 -39.63 -26.16 26.72
N PRO A 440 -39.51 -26.90 27.83
CA PRO A 440 -40.74 -27.33 28.50
C PRO A 440 -40.58 -27.37 30.03
N PHE A 441 -40.85 -26.26 30.73
CA PHE A 441 -41.09 -26.32 32.18
C PHE A 441 -42.15 -25.35 32.73
N LEU A 442 -43.02 -24.79 31.88
CA LEU A 442 -44.16 -23.98 32.34
C LEU A 442 -45.43 -24.29 31.53
N ARG A 443 -45.85 -25.55 31.52
CA ARG A 443 -47.21 -25.91 31.07
C ARG A 443 -47.77 -27.11 31.84
N HIS A 444 -47.97 -26.95 33.15
CA HIS A 444 -48.91 -27.77 33.92
C HIS A 444 -49.37 -27.05 35.19
N GLN A 445 -50.47 -26.32 35.06
CA GLN A 445 -51.45 -25.89 36.08
C GLN A 445 -52.27 -24.81 35.36
N THR A 446 -53.41 -25.10 34.73
CA THR A 446 -54.66 -25.39 35.42
C THR A 446 -55.67 -25.82 34.35
N THR A 447 -56.29 -26.98 34.56
CA THR A 447 -57.58 -27.32 33.93
C THR A 447 -58.61 -27.42 35.03
N LYS A 448 -59.64 -26.59 34.99
CA LYS A 448 -61.07 -26.90 35.21
C LYS A 448 -61.83 -25.72 35.82
N SER A 449 -62.96 -25.44 35.17
CA SER A 449 -64.09 -24.52 35.44
C SER A 449 -64.06 -23.36 34.44
N GLY A 450 -65.07 -23.13 33.62
CA GLY A 450 -66.48 -23.47 33.76
C GLY A 450 -67.27 -22.17 33.77
N GLN A 451 -68.00 -21.92 32.68
CA GLN A 451 -69.13 -21.01 32.57
C GLN A 451 -68.92 -19.49 32.40
N ILE A 452 -69.49 -19.00 31.29
CA ILE A 452 -70.48 -17.90 31.17
C ILE A 452 -70.10 -16.55 31.83
N TYR A 453 -69.87 -15.50 31.04
CA TYR A 453 -70.83 -14.39 30.88
C TYR A 453 -70.34 -13.32 29.88
N ASN A 454 -71.34 -12.88 29.14
CA ASN A 454 -71.39 -11.74 28.24
C ASN A 454 -71.30 -10.42 29.05
N LYS A 455 -71.18 -9.29 28.34
CA LYS A 455 -71.64 -7.93 28.71
C LYS A 455 -70.69 -6.91 29.41
N TYR A 456 -70.43 -5.81 28.66
CA TYR A 456 -70.24 -4.38 29.03
C TYR A 456 -69.05 -4.06 29.97
N PHE A 457 -68.14 -3.12 29.63
CA PHE A 457 -68.39 -1.69 29.78
C PHE A 457 -67.45 -0.84 28.91
N HIS A 458 -68.04 0.22 28.36
CA HIS A 458 -67.42 1.36 27.69
C HIS A 458 -66.87 2.38 28.70
N PHE A 459 -65.70 2.97 28.35
CA PHE A 459 -65.25 4.38 28.58
C PHE A 459 -65.00 4.89 30.02
N PRO A 460 -64.31 6.05 30.23
CA PRO A 460 -63.20 6.66 29.46
C PRO A 460 -62.11 7.40 30.33
N VAL A 461 -61.09 7.94 29.64
CA VAL A 461 -60.38 9.24 29.86
C VAL A 461 -59.57 9.46 31.16
N GLN A 462 -58.24 9.54 31.02
CA GLN A 462 -57.51 10.83 30.99
C GLN A 462 -56.15 10.68 30.30
#